data_AF-A0A314XXD3-F1
#
_entry.id   AF-A0A314XXD3-F1
#
_cell.length_a   1.000
_cell.length_b   1.000
_cell.length_c   1.000
_cell.angle_alpha   90.00
_cell.angle_beta   90.00
_cell.angle_gamma   90.00
#
_symmetry.space_group_name_H-M   'P 1'
#
loop_
_entity.id
_entity.type
_entity.pdbx_description
1 polymer ?
#
loop_
_entity_poly.entity_id
_entity_poly.type
_entity_poly.pdbx_seq_one_letter_code
_entity_poly.pdbx_strand_id
1 'polypeptide(L)' 'MPQKSAGGVLLPKSAVKFERYPMGVILSVGAEVGEVKAGKKVLFSDINAYEVDLGTDGRHCFCKESELLAVVE' A
#
# COMPACT_ATOMS: atom_id res chain seq x y z
N MET A 1 11.88 3.48 0.27
CA MET A 1 11.45 4.73 -0.43
C MET A 1 12.69 5.51 -0.85
N PRO A 2 12.74 6.00 -2.10
CA PRO A 2 13.87 6.81 -2.55
C PRO A 2 13.86 8.18 -1.85
N GLN A 3 14.95 8.51 -1.14
CA GLN A 3 15.12 9.83 -0.49
C GLN A 3 15.37 10.97 -1.50
N LYS A 4 15.52 10.64 -2.77
CA LYS A 4 15.87 11.56 -3.84
C LYS A 4 14.86 11.43 -4.98
N SER A 5 14.49 12.56 -5.56
CA SER A 5 13.75 12.62 -6.84
C SER A 5 14.59 11.97 -7.95
N ALA A 6 13.96 11.62 -9.08
CA ALA A 6 14.65 11.10 -10.27
C ALA A 6 15.78 12.04 -10.76
N GLY A 7 15.66 13.35 -10.47
CA GLY A 7 16.70 14.36 -10.72
C GLY A 7 17.75 14.54 -9.62
N GLY A 8 17.81 13.66 -8.61
CA GLY A 8 18.82 13.71 -7.55
C GLY A 8 18.56 14.69 -6.39
N VAL A 9 17.45 15.45 -6.44
CA VAL A 9 17.05 16.39 -5.38
C VAL A 9 16.54 15.63 -4.15
N LEU A 10 17.12 15.91 -2.99
CA LEU A 10 16.69 15.32 -1.72
C LEU A 10 15.30 15.85 -1.34
N LEU A 11 14.36 14.93 -1.11
CA LEU A 11 13.00 15.30 -0.72
C LEU A 11 12.90 15.39 0.81
N PRO A 12 12.46 16.54 1.38
CA PRO A 12 12.10 16.61 2.79
C PRO A 12 11.00 15.61 3.11
N LYS A 13 11.01 15.03 4.33
CA LYS A 13 9.97 14.08 4.79
C LYS A 13 8.53 14.63 4.61
N SER A 14 8.36 15.94 4.72
CA SER A 14 7.08 16.65 4.56
C SER A 14 6.72 17.00 3.11
N ALA A 15 7.70 17.00 2.19
CA ALA A 15 7.51 17.33 0.77
C ALA A 15 7.15 16.11 -0.07
N VAL A 16 7.28 14.92 0.51
CA VAL A 16 6.60 13.71 0.02
C VAL A 16 5.12 13.91 0.32
N LYS A 17 4.47 14.78 -0.47
CA LYS A 17 3.01 14.93 -0.46
C LYS A 17 2.47 13.55 -0.80
N PHE A 18 2.05 12.87 0.27
CA PHE A 18 1.34 11.60 0.35
C PHE A 18 1.15 10.96 -1.02
N GLU A 19 1.90 9.87 -1.24
CA GLU A 19 1.74 8.95 -2.35
C GLU A 19 0.27 8.89 -2.75
N ARG A 20 -0.07 9.41 -3.93
CA ARG A 20 -1.46 9.41 -4.45
C ARG A 20 -2.05 7.99 -4.54
N TYR A 21 -1.23 6.96 -4.36
CA TYR A 21 -1.60 5.56 -4.31
C TYR A 21 -0.68 4.86 -3.29
N PRO A 22 -1.13 4.58 -2.05
CA PRO A 22 -0.39 3.72 -1.16
C PRO A 22 -0.13 2.35 -1.82
N MET A 23 1.11 1.90 -1.75
CA MET A 23 1.53 0.58 -2.20
C MET A 23 1.75 -0.34 -1.01
N GLY A 24 1.22 -1.55 -1.09
CA GLY A 24 1.34 -2.55 -0.03
C GLY A 24 1.60 -3.94 -0.59
N VAL A 25 2.04 -4.84 0.29
CA VAL A 25 2.10 -6.27 0.00
C VAL A 25 0.91 -6.94 0.66
N ILE A 26 0.21 -7.79 -0.08
CA ILE A 26 -0.90 -8.57 0.47
C ILE A 26 -0.31 -9.62 1.42
N LEU A 27 -0.65 -9.53 2.70
CA LEU A 27 -0.23 -10.52 3.71
C LEU A 27 -1.16 -11.73 3.71
N SER A 28 -2.46 -11.51 3.64
CA SER A 28 -3.49 -12.54 3.65
C SER A 28 -4.68 -12.13 2.79
N VAL A 29 -5.38 -13.12 2.23
CA VAL A 29 -6.61 -12.92 1.46
C VAL A 29 -7.78 -13.61 2.18
N GLY A 30 -8.97 -13.01 2.10
CA GLY A 30 -10.20 -13.62 2.60
C GLY A 30 -10.65 -14.79 1.72
N ALA A 31 -11.49 -15.68 2.26
CA ALA A 31 -11.93 -16.89 1.56
C ALA A 31 -12.74 -16.60 0.26
N GLU A 32 -13.37 -15.43 0.16
CA GLU A 32 -14.17 -15.03 -1.00
C GLU A 32 -13.39 -14.23 -2.04
N VAL A 33 -12.12 -13.89 -1.77
CA VAL A 33 -11.28 -13.07 -2.65
C VAL A 33 -10.51 -13.99 -3.60
N GLY A 34 -10.88 -13.96 -4.88
CA GLY A 34 -10.35 -14.88 -5.90
C GLY A 34 -9.26 -14.28 -6.78
N GLU A 35 -9.26 -12.97 -6.99
CA GLU A 35 -8.46 -12.34 -8.05
C GLU A 35 -7.01 -12.04 -7.61
N VAL A 36 -6.80 -11.86 -6.30
CA VAL A 36 -5.50 -11.51 -5.73
C VAL A 36 -4.92 -12.62 -4.85
N LYS A 37 -3.58 -12.69 -4.80
CA LYS A 37 -2.83 -13.68 -4.01
C LYS A 37 -1.95 -12.99 -2.98
N ALA A 38 -1.74 -13.66 -1.84
CA ALA A 38 -0.76 -13.24 -0.86
C ALA A 38 0.64 -13.13 -1.49
N GLY A 39 1.42 -12.14 -1.06
CA GLY A 39 2.77 -11.84 -1.55
C GLY A 39 2.83 -10.92 -2.77
N LYS A 40 1.71 -10.60 -3.43
CA LYS A 40 1.70 -9.62 -4.52
C LYS A 40 1.76 -8.19 -3.99
N LYS A 41 2.46 -7.32 -4.71
CA LYS A 41 2.42 -5.87 -4.50
C LYS A 41 1.19 -5.29 -5.17
N VAL A 42 0.45 -4.47 -4.47
CA VAL A 42 -0.77 -3.85 -4.97
C VAL A 42 -0.79 -2.37 -4.66
N LEU A 43 -1.41 -1.63 -5.57
CA LEU A 43 -1.81 -0.24 -5.39
C LEU A 43 -3.25 -0.25 -4.90
N PHE A 44 -3.51 0.46 -3.80
CA PHE A 44 -4.85 0.59 -3.25
C PHE A 44 -5.17 2.06 -2.95
N SER A 45 -6.45 2.36 -2.75
CA SER A 45 -6.90 3.69 -2.32
C SER A 45 -6.84 3.79 -0.79
N ASP A 46 -6.28 4.88 -0.25
CA ASP A 46 -6.26 5.17 1.19
C ASP A 46 -7.64 5.58 1.74
N ILE A 47 -8.59 5.94 0.87
CA ILE A 47 -9.93 6.41 1.25
C ILE A 47 -10.69 5.37 2.07
N ASN A 48 -10.55 4.08 1.72
CA ASN A 48 -11.30 2.97 2.32
C ASN A 48 -10.39 1.93 2.99
N ALA A 49 -9.13 2.29 3.23
CA ALA A 49 -8.17 1.45 3.93
C ALA A 49 -8.32 1.64 5.44
N TYR A 50 -8.74 0.59 6.15
CA TYR A 50 -8.84 0.63 7.61
C TYR A 50 -7.53 0.18 8.23
N GLU A 51 -6.80 1.12 8.84
CA GLU A 51 -5.58 0.80 9.59
C GLU A 51 -5.92 -0.06 10.80
N VAL A 52 -5.18 -1.15 10.95
CA VAL A 52 -5.29 -2.07 12.07
C VAL A 52 -3.91 -2.28 12.69
N ASP A 53 -3.89 -2.25 14.01
CA ASP A 53 -2.69 -2.56 14.78
C ASP A 53 -2.77 -4.03 15.21
N LEU A 54 -1.79 -4.82 14.75
CA LEU A 54 -1.66 -6.24 15.10
C LEU A 54 -0.65 -6.47 16.24
N GLY A 55 -0.18 -5.41 16.90
CA GLY A 55 0.86 -5.50 17.94
C GLY A 55 2.25 -5.81 17.38
N THR A 56 2.47 -5.50 16.10
CA THR A 56 3.76 -5.65 15.40
C THR A 56 4.26 -4.27 14.97
N ASP A 57 5.56 -4.11 14.74
CA ASP A 57 6.14 -2.84 14.27
C ASP A 57 5.62 -2.37 12.88
N GLY A 58 4.84 -3.18 12.18
CA GLY A 58 4.29 -2.87 10.86
C GLY A 58 2.90 -2.23 10.92
N ARG A 59 2.65 -1.26 10.04
CA ARG A 59 1.29 -0.76 9.77
C ARG A 59 0.56 -1.74 8.86
N HIS A 60 -0.61 -2.17 9.28
CA HIS A 60 -1.45 -3.10 8.55
C HIS A 60 -2.75 -2.39 8.19
N CYS A 61 -3.35 -2.75 7.06
CA CYS A 61 -4.66 -2.22 6.69
C CYS A 61 -5.53 -3.32 6.07
N PHE A 62 -6.83 -3.26 6.35
CA PHE A 62 -7.82 -4.02 5.61
C PHE A 62 -8.38 -3.17 4.47
N CYS A 63 -8.34 -3.74 3.26
CA CYS A 63 -8.91 -3.15 2.05
C CYS A 63 -9.82 -4.19 1.40
N LYS A 64 -10.92 -3.73 0.79
CA LYS A 64 -11.78 -4.58 -0.05
C LYS A 64 -11.12 -4.80 -1.40
N GLU A 65 -11.46 -5.91 -2.05
CA GLU A 65 -10.97 -6.23 -3.40
C GLU A 65 -11.35 -5.14 -4.43
N SER A 66 -12.54 -4.54 -4.30
CA SER A 66 -13.00 -3.44 -5.16
C SER A 66 -12.17 -2.16 -5.07
N GLU A 67 -11.35 -2.03 -4.04
CA GLU A 67 -10.51 -0.85 -3.77
C GLU A 67 -9.05 -1.06 -4.22
N LEU A 68 -8.75 -2.24 -4.77
CA LEU A 68 -7.46 -2.54 -5.38
C LEU A 68 -7.43 -1.97 -6.81
N LEU A 69 -6.50 -1.05 -7.05
CA LEU A 69 -6.41 -0.34 -8.33
C LEU A 69 -5.60 -1.12 -9.37
N ALA A 70 -4.50 -1.74 -8.93
CA ALA A 70 -3.63 -2.53 -9.79
C ALA A 70 -2.70 -3.44 -8.98
N VAL A 71 -2.25 -4.51 -9.62
CA VAL A 71 -1.10 -5.31 -9.18
C VAL A 71 0.17 -4.71 -9.79
N VAL A 72 1.20 -4.51 -8.97
CA VAL A 72 2.52 -4.08 -9.41
C VAL A 72 3.40 -5.33 -9.57
N GLU A 73 3.86 -5.60 -10.80
CA GLU A 73 4.88 -6.63 -11.08
C GLU A 73 6.29 -6.15 -10.72
#